data_AF-A0A973WUM3-F1
#
_entry.id   AF-A0A973WUM3-F1
#
_cell.length_a   1.000
_cell.length_b   1.000
_cell.length_c   1.000
_cell.angle_alpha   90.00
_cell.angle_beta   90.00
_cell.angle_gamma   90.00
#
_symmetry.space_group_name_H-M   'P 1'
#
loop_
_entity.id
_entity.type
_entity.pdbx_description
1 polymer ?
#
loop_
_entity_poly.entity_id
_entity_poly.type
_entity_poly.pdbx_seq_one_letter_code
_entity_poly.pdbx_strand_id
1 'polypeptide(L)'
;MTGSVYKKVASQAGTLSGDDLDFLLSSPWDEDSYGDIVGDPDDPEYGWHLESFRTNPAALFAHNNNMPPIGTWRNVSVRNRALRGTLVFAPRGASKFADEISDLTKAGIIKGVSVGFIPKQSRPRVNGRGTHYLEQVLKEASLCGIPALPSALVQAKQMGISTETIKKVFRPMPESVGERIRRARRTVAKAKLLLAKTTSDRSRQSLIRAIEIIEAEGREAMAASCRLPHSSQSATQLAAASKARAIAMLEKVAVRIAMEEAQTASGQVRAYSEEVIASFTNMALRHPDPPSQIVDPTINSWRGQSVPGPTWRGKKI
;
A
#
# COMPACT_ATOMS: atom_id res chain seq x y z
N MET A 1 23.09 33.29 34.96
CA MET A 1 21.78 33.36 34.28
C MET A 1 21.97 32.83 32.86
N THR A 2 21.83 31.52 32.71
CA THR A 2 22.01 30.79 31.44
C THR A 2 20.66 30.72 30.71
N GLY A 3 20.46 31.61 29.74
CA GLY A 3 19.26 31.65 28.92
C GLY A 3 19.22 30.48 27.95
N SER A 4 18.31 29.54 28.16
CA SER A 4 18.01 28.46 27.23
C SER A 4 17.10 28.99 26.12
N VAL A 5 17.66 29.19 24.92
CA VAL A 5 16.91 29.62 23.73
C VAL A 5 16.22 28.40 23.15
N TYR A 6 14.92 28.26 23.40
CA TYR A 6 14.08 27.27 22.72
C TYR A 6 13.95 27.65 21.24
N LYS A 7 14.62 26.88 20.36
CA LYS A 7 14.47 27.00 18.91
C LYS A 7 13.14 26.37 18.50
N LYS A 8 12.16 27.22 18.20
CA LYS A 8 10.85 26.87 17.65
C LYS A 8 11.06 26.04 16.36
N VAL A 9 10.74 24.76 16.38
CA VAL A 9 10.76 23.90 15.19
C VAL A 9 9.52 24.23 14.37
N ALA A 10 9.69 24.98 13.28
CA ALA A 10 8.63 25.27 12.34
C ALA A 10 8.32 24.01 11.54
N SER A 11 7.16 23.39 11.78
CA SER A 11 6.54 22.43 10.88
C SER A 11 5.97 23.18 9.67
N GLN A 12 6.81 23.48 8.67
CA GLN A 12 6.31 24.00 7.40
C GLN A 12 5.78 22.85 6.55
N ALA A 13 4.46 22.65 6.57
CA ALA A 13 3.72 22.03 5.49
C ALA A 13 3.80 22.97 4.27
N GLY A 14 4.90 22.89 3.53
CA GLY A 14 5.06 23.65 2.29
C GLY A 14 4.28 22.98 1.16
N THR A 15 3.55 23.80 0.40
CA THR A 15 2.83 23.45 -0.83
C THR A 15 3.70 22.62 -1.77
N LEU A 16 3.19 21.47 -2.22
CA LEU A 16 3.87 20.63 -3.22
C LEU A 16 3.95 21.40 -4.54
N SER A 17 5.16 21.62 -5.03
CA SER A 17 5.39 22.25 -6.34
C SER A 17 5.36 21.18 -7.44
N GLY A 18 5.07 21.55 -8.68
CA GLY A 18 5.08 20.61 -9.82
C GLY A 18 6.46 19.97 -10.11
N ASP A 19 7.51 20.42 -9.43
CA ASP A 19 8.89 19.94 -9.55
C ASP A 19 9.27 18.88 -8.50
N ASP A 20 8.38 18.59 -7.56
CA ASP A 20 8.64 17.64 -6.47
C ASP A 20 8.55 16.19 -6.99
N LEU A 21 9.55 15.36 -6.65
CA LEU A 21 9.65 13.99 -7.16
C LEU A 21 9.42 12.96 -6.05
N ASP A 22 8.54 12.00 -6.29
CA ASP A 22 8.22 10.92 -5.39
C ASP A 22 9.07 9.68 -5.66
N PHE A 23 9.61 9.11 -4.60
CA PHE A 23 10.48 7.94 -4.65
C PHE A 23 9.96 6.79 -3.80
N LEU A 24 10.20 5.58 -4.30
CA LEU A 24 10.25 4.39 -3.47
C LEU A 24 11.63 4.36 -2.80
N LEU A 25 11.69 4.41 -1.47
CA LEU A 25 12.95 4.40 -0.71
C LEU A 25 13.35 2.98 -0.29
N SER A 26 12.38 2.15 0.08
CA SER A 26 12.59 0.76 0.49
C SER A 26 11.30 -0.05 0.31
N SER A 27 11.44 -1.35 0.03
CA SER A 27 10.37 -2.32 -0.16
C SER A 27 10.66 -3.59 0.66
N PRO A 28 9.76 -4.06 1.52
CA PRO A 28 10.00 -5.22 2.39
C PRO A 28 9.94 -6.57 1.65
N TRP A 29 9.68 -6.55 0.35
CA TRP A 29 9.57 -7.75 -0.49
C TRP A 29 10.74 -7.94 -1.44
N ASP A 30 11.46 -6.85 -1.70
CA ASP A 30 12.49 -6.82 -2.72
C ASP A 30 13.86 -7.05 -2.10
N GLU A 31 14.62 -7.93 -2.72
CA GLU A 31 16.02 -8.17 -2.40
C GLU A 31 16.89 -7.09 -3.04
N ASP A 32 17.83 -6.54 -2.27
CA ASP A 32 18.80 -5.58 -2.76
C ASP A 32 20.03 -6.25 -3.40
N SER A 33 20.96 -5.46 -3.94
CA SER A 33 22.17 -5.97 -4.59
C SER A 33 23.12 -6.73 -3.67
N TYR A 34 23.00 -6.56 -2.35
CA TYR A 34 23.79 -7.26 -1.34
C TYR A 34 23.11 -8.56 -0.86
N GLY A 35 21.89 -8.81 -1.33
CA GLY A 35 21.06 -9.93 -0.90
C GLY A 35 20.24 -9.63 0.35
N ASP A 36 20.18 -8.37 0.79
CA ASP A 36 19.44 -7.96 1.98
C ASP A 36 17.97 -7.67 1.63
N ILE A 37 17.10 -7.81 2.63
CA ILE A 37 15.70 -7.34 2.59
C ILE A 37 15.52 -6.37 3.75
N VAL A 38 14.98 -5.19 3.47
CA VAL A 38 14.79 -4.14 4.48
C VAL A 38 13.31 -3.86 4.69
N GLY A 39 12.84 -4.13 5.90
CA GLY A 39 11.45 -4.01 6.32
C GLY A 39 10.81 -5.36 6.63
N ASP A 40 9.85 -5.34 7.54
CA ASP A 40 9.06 -6.51 7.88
C ASP A 40 7.87 -6.66 6.90
N PRO A 41 7.75 -7.77 6.15
CA PRO A 41 6.62 -7.99 5.27
C PRO A 41 5.31 -8.22 6.04
N ASP A 42 5.39 -8.77 7.26
CA ASP A 42 4.26 -9.10 8.11
C ASP A 42 3.79 -7.88 8.92
N ASP A 43 4.70 -6.95 9.22
CA ASP A 43 4.40 -5.66 9.84
C ASP A 43 5.08 -4.47 9.11
N PRO A 44 4.53 -4.05 7.96
CA PRO A 44 5.19 -3.04 7.13
C PRO A 44 5.21 -1.64 7.76
N GLU A 45 4.37 -1.36 8.76
CA GLU A 45 4.31 -0.05 9.42
C GLU A 45 5.33 0.09 10.55
N TYR A 46 5.72 -1.01 11.20
CA TYR A 46 6.51 -0.99 12.45
C TYR A 46 8.02 -1.22 12.26
N GLY A 47 8.49 -1.46 11.03
CA GLY A 47 9.92 -1.68 10.76
C GLY A 47 10.78 -0.41 10.64
N TRP A 48 10.17 0.77 10.49
CA TRP A 48 10.90 2.01 10.22
C TRP A 48 10.67 3.08 11.30
N HIS A 49 11.73 3.40 12.04
CA HIS A 49 11.77 4.54 12.97
C HIS A 49 12.29 5.79 12.25
N LEU A 50 11.47 6.85 12.20
CA LEU A 50 11.68 8.03 11.35
C LEU A 50 11.87 9.34 12.13
N GLU A 51 11.71 9.31 13.45
CA GLU A 51 11.65 10.47 14.33
C GLU A 51 12.92 11.31 14.21
N SER A 52 14.08 10.66 14.30
CA SER A 52 15.38 11.32 14.21
C SER A 52 15.61 11.93 12.82
N PHE A 53 15.29 11.19 11.76
CA PHE A 53 15.43 11.67 10.38
C PHE A 53 14.55 12.90 10.10
N ARG A 54 13.31 12.91 10.62
CA ARG A 54 12.36 14.02 10.45
C ARG A 54 12.81 15.33 11.09
N THR A 55 13.73 15.30 12.05
CA THR A 55 14.26 16.53 12.65
C THR A 55 15.12 17.34 11.68
N ASN A 56 15.79 16.68 10.74
CA ASN A 56 16.58 17.30 9.68
C ASN A 56 16.62 16.38 8.44
N PRO A 57 15.56 16.38 7.62
CA PRO A 57 15.41 15.46 6.49
C PRO A 57 16.19 15.95 5.27
N ALA A 58 17.51 16.14 5.42
CA ALA A 58 18.38 16.59 4.35
C ALA A 58 18.46 15.53 3.24
N ALA A 59 18.37 15.96 1.98
CA ALA A 59 18.58 15.08 0.84
C ALA A 59 20.04 15.16 0.39
N LEU A 60 20.75 14.04 0.49
CA LEU A 60 22.14 13.92 0.06
C LEU A 60 22.24 13.40 -1.37
N PHE A 61 23.44 13.52 -1.94
CA PHE A 61 23.80 12.86 -3.19
C PHE A 61 24.87 11.80 -2.91
N ALA A 62 24.66 10.58 -3.41
CA ALA A 62 25.61 9.46 -3.35
C ALA A 62 26.18 9.17 -1.94
N HIS A 63 25.36 9.27 -0.89
CA HIS A 63 25.76 9.08 0.51
C HIS A 63 26.91 9.98 0.99
N ASN A 64 27.18 11.07 0.26
CA ASN A 64 28.30 11.95 0.55
C ASN A 64 27.87 13.10 1.47
N ASN A 65 28.23 12.99 2.75
CA ASN A 65 27.99 14.02 3.76
C ASN A 65 29.08 15.12 3.81
N ASN A 66 30.11 15.04 2.97
CA ASN A 66 31.11 16.10 2.81
C ASN A 66 30.67 17.19 1.81
N MET A 67 29.61 16.94 1.06
CA MET A 67 29.03 17.89 0.12
C MET A 67 27.74 18.51 0.69
N PRO A 68 27.41 19.76 0.31
CA PRO A 68 26.13 20.34 0.67
C PRO A 68 24.94 19.48 0.20
N PRO A 69 23.87 19.36 0.99
CA PRO A 69 22.64 18.69 0.58
C PRO A 69 22.06 19.30 -0.71
N ILE A 70 21.46 18.45 -1.54
CA ILE A 70 20.84 18.83 -2.82
C ILE A 70 19.37 19.28 -2.66
N GLY A 71 18.81 19.13 -1.46
CA GLY A 71 17.42 19.44 -1.18
C GLY A 71 16.95 18.90 0.18
N THR A 72 15.64 18.70 0.28
CA THR A 72 14.98 18.17 1.48
C THR A 72 13.98 17.08 1.14
N TRP A 73 13.89 16.08 2.00
CA TRP A 73 12.86 15.05 1.94
C TRP A 73 11.60 15.50 2.66
N ARG A 74 10.44 15.28 2.04
CA ARG A 74 9.11 15.52 2.58
C ARG A 74 8.28 14.25 2.55
N ASN A 75 7.23 14.24 3.37
CA ASN A 75 6.25 13.16 3.45
C ASN A 75 6.88 11.75 3.61
N VAL A 76 8.02 11.66 4.30
CA VAL A 76 8.72 10.40 4.52
C VAL A 76 7.93 9.54 5.49
N SER A 77 7.37 8.46 4.96
CA SER A 77 6.44 7.59 5.66
C SER A 77 6.34 6.24 4.95
N VAL A 78 5.95 5.21 5.70
CA VAL A 78 5.50 3.95 5.10
C VAL A 78 4.13 4.20 4.49
N ARG A 79 4.00 3.98 3.17
CA ARG A 79 2.75 4.08 2.42
C ARG A 79 2.66 2.97 1.40
N ASN A 80 1.50 2.32 1.34
CA ASN A 80 1.30 1.12 0.50
C ASN A 80 2.36 0.05 0.78
N ARG A 81 2.62 -0.22 2.08
CA ARG A 81 3.56 -1.22 2.58
C ARG A 81 5.03 -1.03 2.17
N ALA A 82 5.42 0.20 1.84
CA ALA A 82 6.78 0.52 1.45
C ALA A 82 7.18 1.91 1.95
N LEU A 83 8.46 2.11 2.25
CA LEU A 83 8.97 3.42 2.66
C LEU A 83 9.02 4.33 1.42
N ARG A 84 8.40 5.49 1.51
CA ARG A 84 8.33 6.47 0.42
C ARG A 84 8.66 7.86 0.93
N GLY A 85 9.15 8.69 0.03
CA GLY A 85 9.44 10.09 0.32
C GLY A 85 9.32 10.94 -0.95
N THR A 86 9.10 12.23 -0.75
CA THR A 86 9.05 13.24 -1.80
C THR A 86 10.33 14.08 -1.70
N LEU A 87 11.16 14.08 -2.73
CA LEU A 87 12.34 14.92 -2.82
C LEU A 87 11.96 16.31 -3.34
N VAL A 88 12.29 17.32 -2.55
CA VAL A 88 12.20 18.73 -2.94
C VAL A 88 13.62 19.25 -3.12
N PHE A 89 14.01 19.56 -4.35
CA PHE A 89 15.32 20.12 -4.64
C PHE A 89 15.51 21.49 -4.00
N ALA A 90 16.76 21.87 -3.77
CA ALA A 90 17.10 23.23 -3.39
C ALA A 90 16.57 24.24 -4.45
N PRO A 91 16.21 25.48 -4.06
CA PRO A 91 15.79 26.49 -5.02
C PRO A 91 16.85 26.73 -6.09
N ARG A 92 16.42 26.95 -7.34
CA ARG A 92 17.34 27.23 -8.45
C ARG A 92 18.28 28.37 -8.11
N GLY A 93 19.57 28.20 -8.40
CA GLY A 93 20.63 29.17 -8.10
C GLY A 93 21.17 29.12 -6.66
N ALA A 94 20.55 28.36 -5.75
CA ALA A 94 21.09 28.19 -4.40
C ALA A 94 22.41 27.39 -4.40
N SER A 95 22.55 26.44 -5.34
CA SER A 95 23.77 25.67 -5.54
C SER A 95 23.82 25.17 -6.97
N LYS A 96 24.89 25.49 -7.70
CA LYS A 96 25.12 24.97 -9.07
C LYS A 96 25.12 23.45 -9.12
N PHE A 97 25.66 22.81 -8.07
CA PHE A 97 25.67 21.37 -7.95
C PHE A 97 24.25 20.80 -7.78
N ALA A 98 23.43 21.39 -6.89
CA ALA A 98 22.05 20.95 -6.71
C ALA A 98 21.22 21.16 -7.99
N ASP A 99 21.46 22.26 -8.71
CA ASP A 99 20.83 22.57 -9.99
C ASP A 99 21.14 21.51 -11.05
N GLU A 100 22.43 21.16 -11.20
CA GLU A 100 22.87 20.11 -12.13
C GLU A 100 22.25 18.75 -11.79
N ILE A 101 22.27 18.34 -10.52
CA ILE A 101 21.65 17.08 -10.09
C ILE A 101 20.14 17.10 -10.33
N SER A 102 19.46 18.23 -10.10
CA SER A 102 18.03 18.38 -10.41
C SER A 102 17.76 18.19 -11.90
N ASP A 103 18.55 18.82 -12.76
CA ASP A 103 18.39 18.73 -14.21
C ASP A 103 18.64 17.30 -14.72
N LEU A 104 19.67 16.61 -14.20
CA LEU A 104 19.96 15.20 -14.52
C LEU A 104 18.86 14.25 -14.03
N THR A 105 18.22 14.57 -12.90
CA THR A 105 17.11 13.76 -12.37
C THR A 105 15.86 13.95 -13.22
N LYS A 106 15.51 15.19 -13.55
CA LYS A 106 14.36 15.54 -14.41
C LYS A 106 14.52 15.02 -15.84
N ALA A 107 15.76 14.97 -16.36
CA ALA A 107 16.08 14.34 -17.63
C ALA A 107 15.98 12.80 -17.60
N GLY A 108 15.75 12.20 -16.43
CA GLY A 108 15.68 10.75 -16.28
C GLY A 108 17.04 10.07 -16.46
N ILE A 109 18.13 10.74 -16.14
CA ILE A 109 19.47 10.13 -16.12
C ILE A 109 19.72 9.52 -14.74
N ILE A 110 19.45 10.28 -13.68
CA ILE A 110 19.54 9.82 -12.29
C ILE A 110 18.12 9.53 -11.80
N LYS A 111 17.85 8.28 -11.43
CA LYS A 111 16.50 7.86 -11.00
C LYS A 111 16.50 7.15 -9.66
N GLY A 112 17.67 6.74 -9.17
CA GLY A 112 17.81 5.86 -8.03
C GLY A 112 17.92 6.61 -6.71
N VAL A 113 17.45 5.97 -5.65
CA VAL A 113 17.66 6.42 -4.28
C VAL A 113 18.11 5.24 -3.43
N SER A 114 18.87 5.55 -2.40
CA SER A 114 19.34 4.56 -1.44
C SER A 114 19.24 5.13 -0.03
N VAL A 115 18.97 4.26 0.93
CA VAL A 115 18.78 4.62 2.34
C VAL A 115 19.94 4.12 3.17
N GLY A 116 20.37 4.94 4.12
CA GLY A 116 21.28 4.53 5.19
C GLY A 116 20.51 4.44 6.49
N PHE A 117 20.69 3.35 7.24
CA PHE A 117 19.92 3.08 8.45
C PHE A 117 20.75 2.34 9.50
N ILE A 118 20.28 2.40 10.75
CA ILE A 118 20.83 1.60 11.86
C ILE A 118 19.86 0.45 12.13
N PRO A 119 20.30 -0.81 12.01
CA PRO A 119 19.45 -1.95 12.33
C PRO A 119 19.19 -2.03 13.84
N LYS A 120 17.96 -2.39 14.20
CA LYS A 120 17.51 -2.69 15.57
C LYS A 120 17.22 -4.16 15.74
N GLN A 121 16.51 -4.75 14.77
CA GLN A 121 16.23 -6.17 14.73
C GLN A 121 16.48 -6.72 13.32
N SER A 122 17.20 -7.83 13.25
CA SER A 122 17.47 -8.52 12.00
C SER A 122 17.65 -10.02 12.20
N ARG A 123 17.58 -10.77 11.11
CA ARG A 123 17.88 -12.20 11.07
C ARG A 123 18.58 -12.56 9.76
N PRO A 124 19.41 -13.61 9.72
CA PRO A 124 19.92 -14.14 8.47
C PRO A 124 18.77 -14.56 7.55
N ARG A 125 18.92 -14.39 6.23
CA ARG A 125 17.94 -14.89 5.27
C ARG A 125 18.04 -16.42 5.14
N VAL A 126 16.91 -17.05 4.84
CA VAL A 126 16.78 -18.53 4.76
C VAL A 126 17.66 -19.13 3.66
N ASN A 127 17.90 -18.39 2.58
CA ASN A 127 18.79 -18.79 1.48
C ASN A 127 20.29 -18.65 1.83
N GLY A 128 20.63 -18.22 3.05
CA GLY A 128 22.01 -18.05 3.51
C GLY A 128 22.76 -16.86 2.90
N ARG A 129 22.07 -15.97 2.17
CA ARG A 129 22.66 -14.78 1.54
C ARG A 129 21.98 -13.51 2.06
N GLY A 130 22.77 -12.64 2.66
CA GLY A 130 22.31 -11.37 3.19
C GLY A 130 21.47 -11.50 4.47
N THR A 131 20.89 -10.38 4.85
CA THR A 131 20.22 -10.12 6.12
C THR A 131 18.81 -9.63 5.86
N HIS A 132 17.85 -10.17 6.62
CA HIS A 132 16.51 -9.62 6.69
C HIS A 132 16.44 -8.65 7.88
N TYR A 133 16.41 -7.36 7.60
CA TYR A 133 16.22 -6.30 8.58
C TYR A 133 14.73 -6.09 8.81
N LEU A 134 14.29 -6.35 10.05
CA LEU A 134 12.89 -6.29 10.45
C LEU A 134 12.55 -4.93 11.06
N GLU A 135 13.49 -4.37 11.83
CA GLU A 135 13.34 -3.07 12.48
C GLU A 135 14.62 -2.25 12.33
N GLN A 136 14.47 -0.99 11.89
CA GLN A 136 15.59 -0.10 11.60
C GLN A 136 15.23 1.38 11.81
N VAL A 137 16.25 2.16 12.18
CA VAL A 137 16.17 3.63 12.30
C VAL A 137 16.73 4.27 11.04
N LEU A 138 15.93 5.04 10.32
CA LEU A 138 16.39 5.78 9.15
C LEU A 138 17.39 6.86 9.57
N LYS A 139 18.58 6.87 8.96
CA LYS A 139 19.62 7.89 9.19
C LYS A 139 19.74 8.84 8.04
N GLU A 140 19.64 8.34 6.81
CA GLU A 140 19.75 9.14 5.61
C GLU A 140 18.97 8.54 4.44
N ALA A 141 18.63 9.39 3.48
CA ALA A 141 18.12 9.01 2.18
C ALA A 141 18.85 9.86 1.13
N SER A 142 19.47 9.21 0.16
CA SER A 142 20.36 9.83 -0.83
C SER A 142 19.87 9.53 -2.24
N LEU A 143 19.93 10.54 -3.11
CA LEU A 143 19.81 10.30 -4.54
C LEU A 143 21.12 9.68 -5.05
N CYS A 144 21.02 8.58 -5.80
CA CYS A 144 22.17 7.80 -6.25
C CYS A 144 22.04 7.43 -7.73
N GLY A 145 23.15 7.43 -8.45
CA GLY A 145 23.20 6.91 -9.82
C GLY A 145 22.89 5.41 -9.88
N ILE A 146 23.35 4.66 -8.87
CA ILE A 146 23.11 3.23 -8.71
C ILE A 146 22.57 2.99 -7.29
N PRO A 147 21.29 2.62 -7.12
CA PRO A 147 20.74 2.30 -5.81
C PRO A 147 21.13 0.87 -5.39
N ALA A 148 21.25 0.62 -4.09
CA ALA A 148 21.40 -0.74 -3.56
C ALA A 148 20.15 -1.58 -3.88
N LEU A 149 18.97 -1.00 -3.68
CA LEU A 149 17.69 -1.62 -4.01
C LEU A 149 17.29 -1.27 -5.47
N PRO A 150 17.21 -2.25 -6.40
CA PRO A 150 16.92 -1.94 -7.81
C PRO A 150 15.54 -1.31 -8.06
N SER A 151 14.56 -1.57 -7.20
CA SER A 151 13.21 -1.00 -7.29
C SER A 151 13.11 0.42 -6.73
N ALA A 152 14.14 0.91 -6.01
CA ALA A 152 14.17 2.22 -5.37
C ALA A 152 14.40 3.35 -6.39
N LEU A 153 13.38 3.60 -7.22
CA LEU A 153 13.42 4.54 -8.32
C LEU A 153 12.37 5.65 -8.16
N VAL A 154 12.56 6.74 -8.90
CA VAL A 154 11.53 7.78 -9.11
C VAL A 154 10.26 7.12 -9.66
N GLN A 155 9.10 7.49 -9.12
CA GLN A 155 7.85 6.85 -9.51
C GLN A 155 7.43 7.27 -10.92
N ALA A 156 7.22 6.26 -11.79
CA ALA A 156 7.03 6.42 -13.24
C ALA A 156 5.93 7.41 -13.68
N LYS A 157 4.96 7.71 -12.80
CA LYS A 157 3.88 8.66 -13.08
C LYS A 157 4.38 10.10 -13.29
N GLN A 158 5.58 10.43 -12.81
CA GLN A 158 6.14 11.79 -12.86
C GLN A 158 7.11 12.03 -14.02
N MET A 159 7.53 10.99 -14.73
CA MET A 159 8.48 11.09 -15.85
C MET A 159 7.80 11.42 -17.21
N GLY A 160 6.54 11.86 -17.21
CA GLY A 160 5.78 12.16 -18.42
C GLY A 160 5.44 10.94 -19.30
N ILE A 161 5.66 9.71 -18.80
CA ILE A 161 5.37 8.49 -19.55
C ILE A 161 3.86 8.21 -19.48
N SER A 162 3.21 8.15 -20.64
CA SER A 162 1.76 7.89 -20.70
C SER A 162 1.40 6.55 -20.04
N THR A 163 0.27 6.51 -19.35
CA THR A 163 -0.25 5.28 -18.74
C THR A 163 -0.52 4.18 -19.77
N GLU A 164 -0.80 4.55 -21.03
CA GLU A 164 -0.89 3.60 -22.13
C GLU A 164 0.47 2.97 -22.47
N THR A 165 1.53 3.77 -22.52
CA THR A 165 2.90 3.28 -22.76
C THR A 165 3.33 2.33 -21.64
N ILE A 166 3.03 2.66 -20.38
CA ILE A 166 3.32 1.78 -19.23
C ILE A 166 2.58 0.44 -19.37
N LYS A 167 1.30 0.45 -19.75
CA LYS A 167 0.51 -0.79 -19.94
C LYS A 167 0.97 -1.63 -21.14
N LYS A 168 1.49 -0.99 -22.20
CA LYS A 168 2.01 -1.68 -23.39
C LYS A 168 3.37 -2.34 -23.12
N VAL A 169 4.24 -1.66 -22.37
CA VAL A 169 5.58 -2.15 -22.01
C VAL A 169 5.50 -3.19 -20.89
N PHE A 170 4.78 -2.86 -19.81
CA PHE A 170 4.50 -3.77 -18.70
C PHE A 170 3.14 -4.44 -18.93
N ARG A 171 3.11 -5.39 -19.87
CA ARG A 171 1.99 -6.32 -19.95
C ARG A 171 1.91 -7.03 -18.59
N PRO A 172 0.77 -6.98 -17.86
CA PRO A 172 0.67 -7.72 -16.61
C PRO A 172 1.01 -9.18 -16.92
N MET A 173 1.98 -9.73 -16.18
CA MET A 173 2.35 -11.13 -16.29
C MET A 173 1.07 -11.96 -16.20
N PRO A 174 0.89 -12.97 -17.07
CA PRO A 174 -0.27 -13.85 -16.94
C PRO A 174 -0.30 -14.41 -15.52
N GLU A 175 -1.48 -14.35 -14.90
CA GLU A 175 -1.69 -14.80 -13.52
C GLU A 175 -1.01 -16.13 -13.27
N SER A 176 -0.29 -16.23 -12.14
CA SER A 176 0.37 -17.48 -11.78
C SER A 176 -0.65 -18.62 -11.70
N VAL A 177 -0.23 -19.84 -12.01
CA VAL A 177 -1.11 -21.03 -11.92
C VAL A 177 -1.72 -21.13 -10.52
N GLY A 178 -0.95 -20.79 -9.47
CA GLY A 178 -1.42 -20.74 -8.09
C GLY A 178 -2.54 -19.72 -7.84
N GLU A 179 -2.44 -18.50 -8.39
CA GLU A 179 -3.48 -17.48 -8.28
C GLU A 179 -4.76 -17.88 -9.02
N ARG A 180 -4.62 -18.47 -10.22
CA ARG A 180 -5.76 -19.01 -10.99
C ARG A 180 -6.52 -20.07 -10.21
N ILE A 181 -5.79 -20.99 -9.54
CA ILE A 181 -6.37 -22.02 -8.68
C ILE A 181 -7.09 -21.41 -7.48
N ARG A 182 -6.45 -20.45 -6.79
CA ARG A 182 -7.06 -19.76 -5.62
C ARG A 182 -8.35 -19.05 -6.00
N ARG A 183 -8.37 -18.34 -7.14
CA ARG A 183 -9.58 -17.67 -7.65
C ARG A 183 -10.69 -18.67 -7.97
N ALA A 184 -10.37 -19.77 -8.65
CA ALA A 184 -11.34 -20.82 -8.96
C ALA A 184 -11.96 -21.39 -7.68
N ARG A 185 -11.14 -21.71 -6.67
CA ARG A 185 -11.61 -22.19 -5.36
C ARG A 185 -12.53 -21.20 -4.65
N ARG A 186 -12.20 -19.90 -4.65
CA ARG A 186 -13.07 -18.84 -4.09
C ARG A 186 -14.42 -18.77 -4.82
N THR A 187 -14.40 -18.90 -6.14
CA THR A 187 -15.62 -18.85 -6.96
C THR A 187 -16.53 -20.05 -6.68
N VAL A 188 -15.95 -21.25 -6.58
CA VAL A 188 -16.69 -22.47 -6.21
C VAL A 188 -17.23 -22.36 -4.78
N ALA A 189 -16.45 -21.87 -3.82
CA ALA A 189 -16.91 -21.66 -2.45
C ALA A 189 -18.10 -20.69 -2.39
N LYS A 190 -18.04 -19.57 -3.13
CA LYS A 190 -19.15 -18.63 -3.27
C LYS A 190 -20.38 -19.32 -3.87
N ALA A 191 -20.22 -20.10 -4.93
CA ALA A 191 -21.31 -20.84 -5.57
C ALA A 191 -21.97 -21.86 -4.64
N LYS A 192 -21.19 -22.59 -3.83
CA LYS A 192 -21.70 -23.53 -2.82
C LYS A 192 -22.50 -22.81 -1.72
N LEU A 193 -22.06 -21.62 -1.32
CA LEU A 193 -22.81 -20.80 -0.37
C LEU A 193 -24.13 -20.31 -0.97
N LEU A 194 -24.14 -19.88 -2.24
CA LEU A 194 -25.38 -19.54 -2.95
C LEU A 194 -26.31 -20.75 -3.08
N LEU A 195 -25.76 -21.96 -3.30
CA LEU A 195 -26.52 -23.20 -3.36
C LEU A 195 -27.18 -23.53 -2.02
N ALA A 196 -26.51 -23.26 -0.90
CA ALA A 196 -27.09 -23.43 0.43
C ALA A 196 -28.21 -22.42 0.72
N LYS A 197 -28.10 -21.21 0.17
CA LYS A 197 -29.09 -20.13 0.36
C LYS A 197 -30.32 -20.22 -0.55
N THR A 198 -30.18 -20.79 -1.74
CA THR A 198 -31.29 -20.82 -2.71
C THR A 198 -32.34 -21.87 -2.36
N THR A 199 -33.60 -21.45 -2.35
CA THR A 199 -34.80 -22.30 -2.23
C THR A 199 -35.35 -22.75 -3.58
N SER A 200 -35.07 -22.02 -4.67
CA SER A 200 -35.57 -22.36 -6.01
C SER A 200 -34.81 -23.52 -6.67
N ASP A 201 -35.50 -24.60 -7.03
CA ASP A 201 -34.91 -25.78 -7.70
C ASP A 201 -34.26 -25.46 -9.05
N ARG A 202 -34.86 -24.55 -9.82
CA ARG A 202 -34.28 -24.12 -11.11
C ARG A 202 -32.93 -23.42 -10.90
N SER A 203 -32.81 -22.62 -9.86
CA SER A 203 -31.55 -21.96 -9.46
C SER A 203 -30.54 -22.96 -8.88
N ARG A 204 -31.00 -23.99 -8.16
CA ARG A 204 -30.13 -25.07 -7.64
C ARG A 204 -29.46 -25.85 -8.77
N GLN A 205 -30.23 -26.36 -9.73
CA GLN A 205 -29.70 -27.11 -10.88
C GLN A 205 -28.74 -26.25 -11.71
N SER A 206 -29.10 -24.98 -11.86
CA SER A 206 -28.31 -23.94 -12.50
C SER A 206 -26.94 -23.75 -11.84
N LEU A 207 -26.90 -23.59 -10.51
CA LEU A 207 -25.66 -23.45 -9.74
C LEU A 207 -24.80 -24.71 -9.77
N ILE A 208 -25.41 -25.90 -9.71
CA ILE A 208 -24.70 -27.19 -9.77
C ILE A 208 -23.93 -27.31 -11.09
N ARG A 209 -24.59 -27.05 -12.24
CA ARG A 209 -23.94 -27.06 -13.56
C ARG A 209 -22.81 -26.03 -13.66
N ALA A 210 -22.98 -24.84 -13.07
CA ALA A 210 -21.94 -23.82 -13.06
C ALA A 210 -20.71 -24.24 -12.24
N ILE A 211 -20.91 -24.91 -11.09
CA ILE A 211 -19.83 -25.46 -10.27
C ILE A 211 -19.06 -26.54 -11.04
N GLU A 212 -19.77 -27.46 -11.69
CA GLU A 212 -19.17 -28.54 -12.47
C GLU A 212 -18.28 -28.00 -13.60
N ILE A 213 -18.74 -26.97 -14.33
CA ILE A 213 -17.96 -26.31 -15.39
C ILE A 213 -16.68 -25.68 -14.82
N ILE A 214 -16.79 -24.94 -13.71
CA ILE A 214 -15.64 -24.25 -13.10
C ILE A 214 -14.63 -25.24 -12.53
N GLU A 215 -15.09 -26.33 -11.90
CA GLU A 215 -14.22 -27.38 -11.38
C GLU A 215 -13.58 -28.21 -12.50
N ALA A 216 -14.30 -28.51 -13.59
CA ALA A 216 -13.77 -29.21 -14.75
C ALA A 216 -12.64 -28.42 -15.43
N GLU A 217 -12.85 -27.12 -15.66
CA GLU A 217 -11.79 -26.26 -16.20
C GLU A 217 -10.63 -26.07 -15.23
N GLY A 218 -10.89 -26.07 -13.92
CA GLY A 218 -9.83 -26.04 -12.90
C GLY A 218 -8.94 -27.28 -12.97
N ARG A 219 -9.54 -28.47 -13.16
CA ARG A 219 -8.81 -29.73 -13.38
C ARG A 219 -8.04 -29.73 -14.70
N GLU A 220 -8.66 -29.24 -15.77
CA GLU A 220 -8.03 -29.16 -17.08
C GLU A 220 -6.86 -28.16 -17.11
N ALA A 221 -7.02 -26.98 -16.50
CA ALA A 221 -5.94 -26.00 -16.37
C ALA A 221 -4.76 -26.54 -15.54
N MET A 222 -5.03 -27.35 -14.52
CA MET A 222 -4.00 -28.05 -13.74
C MET A 222 -3.30 -29.10 -14.61
N ALA A 223 -4.05 -29.93 -15.34
CA ALA A 223 -3.50 -30.95 -16.23
C ALA A 223 -2.75 -30.37 -17.44
N ALA A 224 -3.14 -29.19 -17.91
CA ALA A 224 -2.47 -28.44 -18.97
C ALA A 224 -1.15 -27.83 -18.48
N SER A 225 -1.06 -27.44 -17.21
CA SER A 225 0.20 -26.96 -16.60
C SER A 225 1.29 -28.03 -16.55
N CYS A 226 0.94 -29.31 -16.66
CA CYS A 226 1.88 -30.43 -16.69
C CYS A 226 2.21 -30.93 -18.12
N ARG A 227 1.68 -30.29 -19.17
CA ARG A 227 1.88 -30.71 -20.57
C ARG A 227 2.59 -29.63 -21.38
N LEU A 228 3.49 -30.04 -22.27
CA LEU A 228 4.14 -29.16 -23.24
C LEU A 228 3.10 -28.59 -24.23
N PRO A 229 3.28 -27.36 -24.74
CA PRO A 229 2.20 -26.57 -25.33
C PRO A 229 1.90 -26.99 -26.77
N HIS A 230 1.21 -28.12 -26.96
CA HIS A 230 0.58 -28.48 -28.24
C HIS A 230 -0.90 -28.79 -28.01
N SER A 231 -1.74 -27.77 -28.05
CA SER A 231 -3.19 -27.95 -28.20
C SER A 231 -3.78 -26.81 -29.03
N SER A 232 -4.77 -27.15 -29.87
CA SER A 232 -5.44 -26.25 -30.79
C SER A 232 -6.15 -25.10 -30.06
N GLN A 233 -5.94 -23.87 -30.54
CA GLN A 233 -6.48 -22.64 -29.94
C GLN A 233 -8.02 -22.60 -29.87
N SER A 234 -8.74 -23.44 -30.63
CA SER A 234 -10.20 -23.44 -30.69
C SER A 234 -10.87 -24.10 -29.46
N ALA A 235 -10.30 -25.18 -28.92
CA ALA A 235 -10.87 -25.88 -27.76
C ALA A 235 -10.73 -25.05 -26.47
N THR A 236 -9.60 -24.36 -26.30
CA THR A 236 -9.34 -23.49 -25.14
C THR A 236 -10.22 -22.25 -25.12
N GLN A 237 -10.56 -21.70 -26.30
CA GLN A 237 -11.48 -20.57 -26.43
C GLN A 237 -12.93 -20.95 -26.07
N LEU A 238 -13.39 -22.15 -26.48
CA LEU A 238 -14.72 -22.65 -26.15
C LEU A 238 -14.87 -22.90 -24.63
N ALA A 239 -13.85 -23.48 -23.99
CA ALA A 239 -13.81 -23.65 -22.54
C ALA A 239 -13.82 -22.28 -21.82
N ALA A 240 -12.95 -21.34 -22.20
CA ALA A 240 -12.96 -20.01 -21.60
C ALA A 240 -14.34 -19.31 -21.70
N ALA A 241 -15.04 -19.49 -22.83
CA ALA A 241 -16.39 -18.97 -23.01
C ALA A 241 -17.45 -19.68 -22.13
N SER A 242 -17.35 -21.00 -21.90
CA SER A 242 -18.27 -21.71 -21.01
C SER A 242 -18.15 -21.25 -19.57
N LYS A 243 -16.92 -21.08 -19.05
CA LYS A 243 -16.73 -20.55 -17.70
C LYS A 243 -17.15 -19.10 -17.55
N ALA A 244 -16.90 -18.25 -18.55
CA ALA A 244 -17.38 -16.87 -18.50
C ALA A 244 -18.91 -16.83 -18.34
N ARG A 245 -19.64 -17.70 -19.07
CA ARG A 245 -21.10 -17.84 -18.92
C ARG A 245 -21.50 -18.38 -17.55
N ALA A 246 -20.77 -19.36 -17.01
CA ALA A 246 -21.01 -19.90 -15.67
C ALA A 246 -20.82 -18.83 -14.58
N ILE A 247 -19.76 -18.00 -14.66
CA ILE A 247 -19.51 -16.91 -13.71
C ILE A 247 -20.61 -15.85 -13.79
N ALA A 248 -20.96 -15.39 -14.98
CA ALA A 248 -22.04 -14.42 -15.17
C ALA A 248 -23.39 -14.92 -14.64
N MET A 249 -23.62 -16.23 -14.73
CA MET A 249 -24.80 -16.88 -14.18
C MET A 249 -24.78 -16.92 -12.64
N LEU A 250 -23.63 -17.21 -12.02
CA LEU A 250 -23.46 -17.11 -10.56
C LEU A 250 -23.78 -15.70 -10.05
N GLU A 251 -23.33 -14.67 -10.78
CA GLU A 251 -23.61 -13.28 -10.45
C GLU A 251 -25.10 -12.96 -10.53
N LYS A 252 -25.78 -13.41 -11.60
CA LYS A 252 -27.24 -13.23 -11.73
C LYS A 252 -28.01 -13.89 -10.58
N VAL A 253 -27.62 -15.10 -10.18
CA VAL A 253 -28.26 -15.79 -9.04
C VAL A 253 -27.95 -15.08 -7.72
N ALA A 254 -26.73 -14.58 -7.53
CA ALA A 254 -26.36 -13.82 -6.35
C ALA A 254 -27.16 -12.51 -6.23
N VAL A 255 -27.34 -11.78 -7.33
CA VAL A 255 -28.18 -10.56 -7.36
C VAL A 255 -29.62 -10.89 -6.98
N ARG A 256 -30.17 -11.99 -7.51
CA ARG A 256 -31.54 -12.42 -7.17
C ARG A 256 -31.69 -12.75 -5.68
N ILE A 257 -30.78 -13.55 -5.12
CA ILE A 257 -30.80 -13.89 -3.70
C ILE A 257 -30.66 -12.63 -2.84
N ALA A 258 -29.81 -11.68 -3.24
CA ALA A 258 -29.66 -10.41 -2.53
C ALA A 258 -30.94 -9.56 -2.59
N MET A 259 -31.64 -9.53 -3.73
CA MET A 259 -32.93 -8.85 -3.87
C MET A 259 -34.01 -9.51 -2.99
N GLU A 260 -34.06 -10.84 -2.96
CA GLU A 260 -34.98 -11.60 -2.09
C GLU A 260 -34.67 -11.34 -0.61
N GLU A 261 -33.40 -11.40 -0.21
CA GLU A 261 -32.96 -11.09 1.16
C GLU A 261 -33.32 -9.64 1.54
N ALA A 262 -33.11 -8.66 0.65
CA ALA A 262 -33.43 -7.26 0.92
C ALA A 262 -34.94 -6.98 1.13
N GLN A 263 -35.80 -7.83 0.57
CA GLN A 263 -37.26 -7.75 0.77
C GLN A 263 -37.71 -8.35 2.11
N THR A 264 -36.87 -9.14 2.79
CA THR A 264 -37.19 -9.70 4.10
C THR A 264 -37.01 -8.67 5.23
N ALA A 265 -37.73 -8.84 6.34
CA ALA A 265 -37.61 -7.97 7.51
C ALA A 265 -36.17 -7.91 8.08
N SER A 266 -35.46 -9.04 8.09
CA SER A 266 -34.05 -9.09 8.50
C SER A 266 -33.13 -8.34 7.52
N GLY A 267 -33.41 -8.41 6.21
CA GLY A 267 -32.71 -7.63 5.20
C GLY A 267 -32.92 -6.13 5.34
N GLN A 268 -34.14 -5.70 5.64
CA GLN A 268 -34.47 -4.29 5.89
C GLN A 268 -33.76 -3.73 7.12
N VAL A 269 -33.73 -4.50 8.22
CA VAL A 269 -32.97 -4.14 9.44
C VAL A 269 -31.47 -4.03 9.14
N ARG A 270 -30.93 -4.97 8.34
CA ARG A 270 -29.54 -4.93 7.94
C ARG A 270 -29.21 -3.72 7.06
N ALA A 271 -30.04 -3.43 6.05
CA ALA A 271 -29.86 -2.27 5.18
C ALA A 271 -29.90 -0.96 5.98
N TYR A 272 -30.85 -0.83 6.92
CA TYR A 272 -30.91 0.29 7.83
C TYR A 272 -29.64 0.40 8.70
N SER A 273 -29.14 -0.71 9.23
CA SER A 273 -27.89 -0.71 10.01
C SER A 273 -26.67 -0.30 9.19
N GLU A 274 -26.57 -0.76 7.94
CA GLU A 274 -25.49 -0.42 7.02
C GLU A 274 -25.55 1.06 6.61
N GLU A 275 -26.75 1.61 6.40
CA GLU A 275 -26.97 3.03 6.14
C GLU A 275 -26.58 3.90 7.34
N VAL A 276 -26.95 3.47 8.56
CA VAL A 276 -26.53 4.13 9.80
C VAL A 276 -25.00 4.13 9.90
N ILE A 277 -24.34 2.98 9.71
CA ILE A 277 -22.86 2.88 9.74
C ILE A 277 -22.23 3.79 8.68
N ALA A 278 -22.77 3.78 7.45
CA ALA A 278 -22.27 4.61 6.36
C ALA A 278 -22.44 6.11 6.67
N SER A 279 -23.55 6.52 7.27
CA SER A 279 -23.80 7.90 7.68
C SER A 279 -22.81 8.35 8.76
N PHE A 280 -22.55 7.51 9.77
CA PHE A 280 -21.53 7.75 10.79
C PHE A 280 -20.13 7.85 10.18
N THR A 281 -19.80 6.93 9.27
CA THR A 281 -18.48 6.91 8.62
C THR A 281 -18.27 8.15 7.74
N ASN A 282 -19.27 8.56 6.96
CA ASN A 282 -19.23 9.78 6.17
C ASN A 282 -19.16 11.04 7.02
N MET A 283 -19.83 11.06 8.17
CA MET A 283 -19.75 12.16 9.14
C MET A 283 -18.34 12.25 9.74
N ALA A 284 -17.74 11.12 10.10
CA ALA A 284 -16.36 11.07 10.59
C ALA A 284 -15.34 11.55 9.54
N LEU A 285 -15.53 11.19 8.27
CA LEU A 285 -14.66 11.64 7.17
C LEU A 285 -14.82 13.14 6.82
N ARG A 286 -15.96 13.75 7.16
CA ARG A 286 -16.23 15.18 6.94
C ARG A 286 -15.66 16.10 8.02
N HIS A 287 -15.23 15.56 9.16
CA HIS A 287 -14.49 16.31 10.16
C HIS A 287 -12.99 16.19 9.86
N PRO A 288 -12.33 17.23 9.29
CA PRO A 288 -10.89 17.29 9.33
C PRO A 288 -10.49 17.59 10.78
N ASP A 289 -9.59 16.76 11.29
CA ASP A 289 -8.96 16.82 12.62
C ASP A 289 -9.81 16.34 13.81
N PRO A 290 -9.16 15.68 14.81
CA PRO A 290 -9.76 15.48 16.12
C PRO A 290 -10.16 16.84 16.70
N PRO A 291 -11.22 16.92 17.54
CA PRO A 291 -11.66 18.19 18.11
C PRO A 291 -10.47 18.90 18.73
N SER A 292 -10.33 20.20 18.44
CA SER A 292 -9.29 21.04 19.01
C SER A 292 -9.26 20.82 20.52
N GLN A 293 -8.10 20.47 21.08
CA GLN A 293 -7.85 20.48 22.53
C GLN A 293 -7.83 21.92 23.09
N ILE A 294 -8.70 22.80 22.60
CA ILE A 294 -9.01 24.04 23.28
C ILE A 294 -10.00 23.64 24.38
N VAL A 295 -9.43 23.20 25.49
CA VAL A 295 -10.14 23.15 26.76
C VAL A 295 -10.41 24.60 27.10
N ASP A 296 -11.64 25.07 26.88
CA ASP A 296 -12.11 26.29 27.50
C ASP A 296 -11.97 26.10 29.02
N PRO A 297 -11.14 26.91 29.71
CA PRO A 297 -10.92 26.76 31.14
C PRO A 297 -12.18 27.02 31.99
N THR A 298 -13.28 27.46 31.37
CA THR A 298 -14.57 27.72 32.05
C THR A 298 -15.62 26.64 31.82
N ILE A 299 -15.44 25.74 30.85
CA ILE A 299 -16.42 24.68 30.56
C ILE A 299 -16.03 23.41 31.29
N ASN A 300 -16.60 23.24 32.48
CA ASN A 300 -16.56 21.98 33.21
C ASN A 300 -17.17 20.85 32.37
N SER A 301 -16.44 19.75 32.27
CA SER A 301 -16.82 18.51 31.61
C SER A 301 -18.27 18.10 31.91
N TRP A 302 -19.00 17.75 30.86
CA TRP A 302 -20.32 17.12 31.01
C TRP A 302 -20.17 15.79 31.75
N ARG A 303 -20.97 15.64 32.81
CA ARG A 303 -20.93 14.65 33.91
C ARG A 303 -19.81 14.82 34.94
N GLY A 304 -20.03 15.77 35.85
CA GLY A 304 -20.06 15.46 37.28
C GLY A 304 -18.72 15.24 37.98
N GLN A 305 -18.13 16.36 38.41
CA GLN A 305 -17.07 16.54 39.41
C GLN A 305 -15.59 16.44 38.98
N SER A 306 -14.83 17.24 39.72
CA SER A 306 -13.62 18.03 39.42
C SER A 306 -12.55 17.69 40.49
N VAL A 307 -11.24 17.96 40.44
CA VAL A 307 -10.30 18.74 39.61
C VAL A 307 -8.88 18.37 40.15
N PRO A 308 -7.89 19.26 40.21
CA PRO A 308 -6.66 19.22 39.43
C PRO A 308 -5.44 18.74 40.24
N GLY A 309 -4.49 18.09 39.58
CA GLY A 309 -3.19 17.69 40.13
C GLY A 309 -2.56 16.56 39.31
N PRO A 310 -1.23 16.40 39.31
CA PRO A 310 -0.58 15.36 38.52
C PRO A 310 -0.91 13.98 39.10
N THR A 311 -1.58 13.14 38.32
CA THR A 311 -1.78 11.72 38.62
C THR A 311 -0.93 10.88 37.66
N TRP A 312 -0.11 9.98 38.20
CA TRP A 312 0.63 8.98 37.41
C TRP A 312 0.11 7.58 37.75
N ARG A 313 -0.32 6.82 36.74
CA ARG A 313 -0.88 5.45 36.84
C ARG A 313 -1.94 5.26 37.94
N GLY A 314 -2.95 6.12 37.96
CA GLY A 314 -4.16 5.88 38.77
C GLY A 314 -3.99 6.04 40.29
N LYS A 315 -2.90 6.65 40.78
CA LYS A 315 -2.81 7.18 42.16
C LYS A 315 -2.38 8.65 42.14
N LYS A 316 -2.82 9.43 43.14
CA LYS A 316 -2.27 10.76 43.42
C LYS A 316 -0.80 10.61 43.84
N ILE A 317 0.06 11.49 43.35
CA ILE A 317 1.39 11.72 43.96
C ILE A 317 1.15 12.26 45.38
#